data_AF-A0AAV1L467-F1
#
_entry.id   AF-A0AAV1L467-F1
#
_cell.length_a   1.000
_cell.length_b   1.000
_cell.length_c   1.000
_cell.angle_alpha   90.00
_cell.angle_beta   90.00
_cell.angle_gamma   90.00
#
_symmetry.space_group_name_H-M   'P 1'
#
loop_
_entity.id
_entity.type
_entity.pdbx_description
1 polymer ?
#
loop_
_entity_poly.entity_id
_entity_poly.type
_entity_poly.pdbx_seq_one_letter_code
_entity_poly.pdbx_strand_id
1 'polypeptide(L)'
;MEESMKKPPPLPSHCDSPLTLNNARKALLKPAPGQHVNPRNPCRREYLEMKRLANLRSPETFELSRFQYYLLNQFNPSSHGPELTEYRQCHNVAYELFNLQVQTTLTNYGVDSIQIPQDLLLSDKRLQTLFLRKAFLAEAVVMSTSTSVSEGTWWKRSGDLIYYQQRGLIMICGRNLFIIQTEQLSALTSRGHLTILSDLAAQRFSLWMQSIPSIFTDNSDCPTPHELAEFLKIGDAMLAQGGNEAYDLVYTLESSCVSRLAGNYGGGSWESSRFRKKIDAEQKLSAYKLGLTRLLAKREQLLTSVLNRNVQALAQLYGLYRIWGHPTLEPLRGVIALKSKGLTPRRSLSDQVENVTNHFKEEFIIRYINHHHEWPTLDVSELSKFNVIRVHYEKKLQYPKKVPGYKKSHLSLVTFGKIFPVNPKFDLIEFIDDKAISLGIVELLQEITHNRSIGSSITRSLLLAFLKSDISDPEMFLRKVDLEGFPPVEICVGVHEKEREGKLKARLFGLLTLIKRSYVVLTEKLIADHLFPYFPR
;
A
#
# COMPACT_ATOMS: atom_id res chain seq x y z
N MET A 1 -5.79 1.58 -44.37
CA MET A 1 -4.99 2.29 -43.35
C MET A 1 -4.51 1.24 -42.38
N GLU A 2 -3.26 0.81 -42.52
CA GLU A 2 -2.61 -0.11 -41.60
C GLU A 2 -2.62 0.51 -40.20
N GLU A 3 -3.29 -0.14 -39.26
CA GLU A 3 -3.07 0.10 -37.83
C GLU A 3 -1.58 -0.18 -37.58
N SER A 4 -0.77 0.87 -37.54
CA SER A 4 0.55 0.79 -36.92
C SER A 4 0.31 0.18 -35.54
N MET A 5 0.75 -1.07 -35.32
CA MET A 5 0.67 -1.71 -34.01
C MET A 5 1.44 -0.80 -33.05
N LYS A 6 0.72 0.09 -32.35
CA LYS A 6 1.30 0.99 -31.37
C LYS A 6 2.05 0.10 -30.40
N LYS A 7 3.37 0.31 -30.31
CA LYS A 7 4.19 -0.42 -29.33
C LYS A 7 3.49 -0.30 -27.98
N PRO A 8 3.23 -1.42 -27.29
CA PRO A 8 2.58 -1.37 -25.99
C PRO A 8 3.37 -0.44 -25.06
N PRO A 9 2.69 0.29 -24.17
CA PRO A 9 3.36 1.22 -23.26
C PRO A 9 4.44 0.49 -22.43
N PRO A 10 5.50 1.21 -22.01
CA PRO A 10 6.55 0.63 -21.18
C PRO A 10 5.93 0.05 -19.90
N LEU A 11 6.36 -1.15 -19.53
CA LEU A 11 5.91 -1.77 -18.28
C LEU A 11 6.51 -1.04 -17.07
N PRO A 12 5.88 -1.09 -15.89
CA PRO A 12 6.43 -0.50 -14.67
C PRO A 12 7.81 -1.06 -14.33
N SER A 13 8.72 -0.17 -13.89
CA SER A 13 10.04 -0.52 -13.37
C SER A 13 10.04 -0.80 -11.86
N HIS A 14 8.96 -0.44 -11.16
CA HIS A 14 8.78 -0.65 -9.73
C HIS A 14 7.55 -1.50 -9.44
N CYS A 15 7.48 -2.08 -8.25
CA CYS A 15 6.32 -2.86 -7.84
C CYS A 15 5.17 -1.98 -7.35
N ASP A 16 4.36 -1.49 -8.29
CA ASP A 16 3.12 -0.75 -8.05
C ASP A 16 1.89 -1.62 -8.36
N SER A 17 1.98 -2.91 -8.09
CA SER A 17 0.87 -3.84 -8.35
C SER A 17 0.81 -4.90 -7.26
N PRO A 18 -0.39 -5.36 -6.87
CA PRO A 18 -0.51 -6.46 -5.93
C PRO A 18 0.14 -7.72 -6.53
N LEU A 19 0.99 -8.37 -5.74
CA LEU A 19 1.50 -9.67 -6.11
C LEU A 19 0.37 -10.69 -6.03
N THR A 20 0.03 -11.32 -7.16
CA THR A 20 -1.01 -12.35 -7.20
C THR A 20 -0.55 -13.58 -7.94
N LEU A 21 -1.24 -14.69 -7.67
CA LEU A 21 -1.03 -15.97 -8.36
C LEU A 21 -1.76 -16.07 -9.70
N ASN A 22 -2.52 -15.04 -10.10
CA ASN A 22 -3.42 -15.11 -11.25
C ASN A 22 -2.67 -15.41 -12.55
N ASN A 23 -1.52 -14.78 -12.80
CA ASN A 23 -0.75 -15.00 -14.04
C ASN A 23 -0.14 -16.41 -14.09
N ALA A 24 0.44 -16.88 -12.98
CA ALA A 24 0.99 -18.24 -12.88
C ALA A 24 -0.11 -19.31 -13.04
N ARG A 25 -1.28 -19.11 -12.41
CA ARG A 25 -2.47 -19.96 -12.57
C ARG A 25 -2.97 -19.99 -14.00
N LYS A 26 -3.05 -18.83 -14.66
CA LYS A 26 -3.44 -18.70 -16.09
C LYS A 26 -2.47 -19.45 -17.01
N ALA A 27 -1.18 -19.36 -16.74
CA ALA A 27 -0.13 -20.05 -17.49
C ALA A 27 -0.28 -21.58 -17.42
N LEU A 28 -0.59 -22.10 -16.23
CA LEU A 28 -0.76 -23.53 -15.98
C LEU A 28 -2.16 -24.07 -16.27
N LEU A 29 -3.11 -23.23 -16.70
CA LEU A 29 -4.54 -23.58 -16.80
C LEU A 29 -5.12 -24.16 -15.50
N LYS A 30 -4.74 -23.56 -14.38
CA LYS A 30 -5.27 -23.88 -13.04
C LYS A 30 -5.95 -22.64 -12.45
N PRO A 31 -7.08 -22.18 -13.01
CA PRO A 31 -7.79 -21.00 -12.50
C PRO A 31 -8.18 -21.13 -11.03
N ALA A 32 -8.36 -19.99 -10.35
CA ALA A 32 -9.05 -19.99 -9.08
C ALA A 32 -10.54 -20.38 -9.28
N PRO A 33 -11.24 -20.87 -8.23
CA PRO A 33 -12.67 -21.14 -8.32
C PRO A 33 -13.45 -19.95 -8.88
N GLY A 34 -14.30 -20.20 -9.88
CA GLY A 34 -15.10 -19.17 -10.55
C GLY A 34 -14.36 -18.34 -11.60
N GLN A 35 -13.08 -18.57 -11.85
CA GLN A 35 -12.35 -17.90 -12.93
C GLN A 35 -12.36 -18.74 -14.21
N HIS A 36 -12.69 -18.10 -15.34
CA HIS A 36 -12.47 -18.66 -16.66
C HIS A 36 -11.08 -18.31 -17.18
N VAL A 37 -10.35 -19.28 -17.73
CA VAL A 37 -9.05 -19.05 -18.37
C VAL A 37 -9.06 -19.63 -19.77
N ASN A 38 -8.89 -18.75 -20.76
CA ASN A 38 -8.78 -19.15 -22.15
C ASN A 38 -7.47 -19.96 -22.37
N PRO A 39 -7.52 -21.16 -22.98
CA PRO A 39 -6.32 -21.93 -23.33
C PRO A 39 -5.32 -21.21 -24.24
N ARG A 40 -5.74 -20.17 -24.97
CA ARG A 40 -4.87 -19.36 -25.85
C ARG A 40 -4.38 -18.08 -25.17
N ASN A 41 -4.50 -17.97 -23.84
CA ASN A 41 -4.11 -16.76 -23.13
C ASN A 41 -2.59 -16.45 -23.27
N PRO A 42 -2.19 -15.16 -23.22
CA PRO A 42 -0.79 -14.76 -23.34
C PRO A 42 0.15 -15.44 -22.34
N CYS A 43 -0.24 -15.56 -21.06
CA CYS A 43 0.60 -16.17 -20.03
C CYS A 43 0.93 -17.64 -20.35
N ARG A 44 -0.01 -18.43 -20.90
CA ARG A 44 0.29 -19.81 -21.28
C ARG A 44 1.26 -19.88 -22.45
N ARG A 45 1.11 -19.02 -23.46
CA ARG A 45 2.04 -18.97 -24.61
C ARG A 45 3.46 -18.63 -24.12
N GLU A 46 3.56 -17.59 -23.30
CA GLU A 46 4.81 -17.15 -22.67
C GLU A 46 5.45 -18.29 -21.85
N TYR A 47 4.68 -19.00 -21.02
CA TYR A 47 5.19 -20.14 -20.24
C TYR A 47 5.69 -21.31 -21.11
N LEU A 48 4.99 -21.64 -22.20
CA LEU A 48 5.42 -22.70 -23.11
C LEU A 48 6.72 -22.33 -23.84
N GLU A 49 6.89 -21.05 -24.17
CA GLU A 49 8.13 -20.54 -24.73
C GLU A 49 9.28 -20.60 -23.71
N MET A 50 9.03 -20.19 -22.46
CA MET A 50 10.00 -20.35 -21.36
C MET A 50 10.43 -21.81 -21.18
N LYS A 51 9.49 -22.76 -21.26
CA LYS A 51 9.80 -24.20 -21.18
C LYS A 51 10.69 -24.68 -22.32
N ARG A 52 10.46 -24.20 -23.55
CA ARG A 52 11.29 -24.55 -24.71
C ARG A 52 12.71 -23.99 -24.58
N LEU A 53 12.85 -22.79 -24.02
CA LEU A 53 14.14 -22.10 -23.95
C LEU A 53 15.16 -22.80 -23.04
N ALA A 54 14.75 -23.33 -21.89
CA ALA A 54 15.69 -23.86 -20.89
C ALA A 54 15.35 -25.25 -20.34
N ASN A 55 14.52 -26.03 -21.06
CA ASN A 55 14.05 -27.36 -20.65
C ASN A 55 13.62 -27.41 -19.16
N LEU A 56 12.76 -26.47 -18.78
CA LEU A 56 12.40 -26.24 -17.38
C LEU A 56 11.59 -27.41 -16.80
N ARG A 57 11.87 -27.72 -15.52
CA ARG A 57 11.02 -28.62 -14.73
C ARG A 57 9.67 -27.95 -14.50
N SER A 58 8.65 -28.76 -14.24
CA SER A 58 7.36 -28.22 -13.80
C SER A 58 7.54 -27.46 -12.48
N PRO A 59 6.93 -26.28 -12.33
CA PRO A 59 7.06 -25.48 -11.11
C PRO A 59 6.47 -26.23 -9.92
N GLU A 60 7.22 -26.27 -8.82
CA GLU A 60 6.84 -26.95 -7.58
C GLU A 60 6.13 -26.00 -6.62
N THR A 61 6.42 -24.70 -6.72
CA THR A 61 5.82 -23.67 -5.89
C THR A 61 5.46 -22.41 -6.70
N PHE A 62 4.66 -21.55 -6.09
CA PHE A 62 4.42 -20.19 -6.58
C PHE A 62 5.00 -19.12 -5.64
N GLU A 63 5.76 -19.56 -4.62
CA GLU A 63 6.27 -18.69 -3.56
C GLU A 63 7.70 -18.26 -3.86
N LEU A 64 7.90 -16.97 -4.13
CA LEU A 64 9.25 -16.42 -4.30
C LEU A 64 9.97 -16.19 -2.97
N SER A 65 9.25 -16.09 -1.84
CA SER A 65 9.83 -15.83 -0.52
C SER A 65 10.91 -16.84 -0.12
N ARG A 66 10.79 -18.09 -0.59
CA ARG A 66 11.80 -19.15 -0.38
C ARG A 66 13.10 -18.91 -1.15
N PHE A 67 13.04 -18.24 -2.30
CA PHE A 67 14.21 -17.86 -3.11
C PHE A 67 14.78 -16.50 -2.70
N GLN A 68 13.97 -15.64 -2.08
CA GLN A 68 14.35 -14.29 -1.72
C GLN A 68 15.60 -14.25 -0.85
N TYR A 69 15.71 -15.14 0.15
CA TYR A 69 16.90 -15.21 0.99
C TYR A 69 18.17 -15.49 0.16
N TYR A 70 18.11 -16.47 -0.75
CA TYR A 70 19.23 -16.82 -1.61
C TYR A 70 19.60 -15.65 -2.53
N LEU A 71 18.64 -15.08 -3.25
CA LEU A 71 18.89 -14.01 -4.23
C LEU A 71 19.41 -12.72 -3.60
N LEU A 72 18.88 -12.33 -2.45
CA LEU A 72 19.25 -11.07 -1.81
C LEU A 72 20.53 -11.18 -0.96
N ASN A 73 20.90 -12.38 -0.49
CA ASN A 73 21.99 -12.55 0.48
C ASN A 73 23.15 -13.45 0.03
N GLN A 74 22.90 -14.47 -0.78
CA GLN A 74 23.90 -15.49 -1.12
C GLN A 74 24.33 -15.44 -2.58
N PHE A 75 23.42 -15.11 -3.50
CA PHE A 75 23.71 -15.03 -4.92
C PHE A 75 24.66 -13.87 -5.23
N ASN A 76 25.77 -14.17 -5.90
CA ASN A 76 26.73 -13.16 -6.34
C ASN A 76 26.83 -13.24 -7.87
N PRO A 77 26.28 -12.28 -8.61
CA PRO A 77 26.44 -12.24 -10.05
C PRO A 77 27.92 -12.00 -10.39
N SER A 78 28.38 -12.55 -11.51
CA SER A 78 29.75 -12.35 -11.99
C SER A 78 30.03 -10.86 -12.24
N SER A 79 31.17 -10.34 -11.81
CA SER A 79 31.56 -8.97 -12.16
C SER A 79 32.14 -8.96 -13.58
N HIS A 80 31.64 -8.11 -14.47
CA HIS A 80 32.15 -8.01 -15.84
C HIS A 80 33.09 -6.81 -16.05
N GLY A 81 33.22 -5.93 -15.05
CA GLY A 81 34.18 -4.81 -15.06
C GLY A 81 33.52 -3.44 -15.24
N PRO A 82 32.65 -3.24 -16.25
CA PRO A 82 31.88 -2.01 -16.42
C PRO A 82 31.03 -1.65 -15.20
N GLU A 83 30.46 -2.63 -14.51
CA GLU A 83 29.54 -2.38 -13.39
C GLU A 83 30.30 -1.92 -12.14
N LEU A 84 31.51 -2.45 -11.94
CA LEU A 84 32.40 -1.96 -10.88
C LEU A 84 32.95 -0.56 -11.23
N THR A 85 33.07 -0.25 -12.52
CA THR A 85 33.44 1.08 -12.99
C THR A 85 32.30 2.07 -12.76
N GLU A 86 31.06 1.70 -13.11
CA GLU A 86 29.85 2.46 -12.83
C GLU A 86 29.70 2.69 -11.32
N TYR A 87 29.87 1.65 -10.50
CA TYR A 87 29.87 1.75 -9.04
C TYR A 87 30.84 2.84 -8.55
N ARG A 88 32.10 2.80 -9.00
CA ARG A 88 33.12 3.80 -8.66
C ARG A 88 32.72 5.19 -9.13
N GLN A 89 32.23 5.33 -10.36
CA GLN A 89 31.80 6.60 -10.92
C GLN A 89 30.62 7.19 -10.15
N CYS A 90 29.59 6.41 -9.83
CA CYS A 90 28.46 6.85 -9.03
C CYS A 90 28.92 7.34 -7.64
N HIS A 91 29.83 6.61 -6.99
CA HIS A 91 30.39 7.02 -5.70
C HIS A 91 31.21 8.31 -5.81
N ASN A 92 32.02 8.46 -6.86
CA ASN A 92 32.80 9.67 -7.09
C ASN A 92 31.88 10.87 -7.31
N VAL A 93 30.86 10.75 -8.16
CA VAL A 93 29.88 11.83 -8.38
C VAL A 93 29.14 12.18 -7.09
N ALA A 94 28.70 11.18 -6.31
CA ALA A 94 28.03 11.42 -5.04
C ALA A 94 28.94 12.15 -4.03
N TYR A 95 30.23 11.79 -3.99
CA TYR A 95 31.23 12.42 -3.14
C TYR A 95 31.48 13.89 -3.56
N GLU A 96 31.65 14.15 -4.85
CA GLU A 96 31.80 15.52 -5.37
C GLU A 96 30.58 16.38 -5.07
N LEU A 97 29.36 15.84 -5.24
CA LEU A 97 28.13 16.54 -4.89
C LEU A 97 28.03 16.82 -3.39
N PHE A 98 28.47 15.89 -2.54
CA PHE A 98 28.52 16.10 -1.09
C PHE A 98 29.47 17.25 -0.73
N ASN A 99 30.68 17.27 -1.29
CA ASN A 99 31.65 18.32 -1.04
C ASN A 99 31.14 19.70 -1.53
N LEU A 100 30.53 19.73 -2.72
CA LEU A 100 30.07 20.97 -3.34
C LEU A 100 28.79 21.55 -2.70
N GLN A 101 27.85 20.70 -2.29
CA GLN A 101 26.55 21.17 -1.78
C GLN A 101 26.48 21.12 -0.25
N VAL A 102 26.88 20.00 0.36
CA VAL A 102 26.68 19.77 1.78
C VAL A 102 27.81 20.40 2.58
N GLN A 103 29.06 20.11 2.23
CA GLN A 103 30.20 20.64 2.98
C GLN A 103 30.28 22.17 2.87
N THR A 104 30.08 22.74 1.68
CA THR A 104 30.00 24.20 1.52
C THR A 104 28.90 24.81 2.41
N THR A 105 27.73 24.19 2.48
CA THR A 105 26.64 24.65 3.33
C THR A 105 27.00 24.54 4.81
N LEU A 106 27.54 23.41 5.25
CA LEU A 106 27.97 23.19 6.64
C LEU A 106 29.05 24.19 7.07
N THR A 107 30.03 24.45 6.21
CA THR A 107 31.06 25.47 6.45
C THR A 107 30.45 26.87 6.57
N ASN A 108 29.45 27.21 5.74
CA ASN A 108 28.72 28.48 5.85
C ASN A 108 27.95 28.61 7.17
N TYR A 109 27.55 27.49 7.80
CA TYR A 109 26.93 27.46 9.12
C TYR A 109 27.93 27.30 10.27
N GLY A 110 29.24 27.34 10.01
CA GLY A 110 30.29 27.21 11.03
C GLY A 110 30.43 25.80 11.60
N VAL A 111 29.95 24.77 10.88
CA VAL A 111 30.12 23.36 11.25
C VAL A 111 31.42 22.84 10.64
N ASP A 112 32.22 22.15 11.45
CA ASP A 112 33.48 21.53 11.01
C ASP A 112 33.27 20.57 9.84
N SER A 113 34.27 20.47 8.96
CA SER A 113 34.21 19.61 7.79
C SER A 113 34.08 18.14 8.19
N ILE A 114 32.99 17.50 7.79
CA ILE A 114 32.80 16.05 7.95
C ILE A 114 33.62 15.35 6.87
N GLN A 115 34.68 14.62 7.26
CA GLN A 115 35.42 13.77 6.33
C GLN A 115 34.75 12.39 6.23
N ILE A 116 34.17 12.10 5.07
CA ILE A 116 33.70 10.76 4.73
C ILE A 116 34.82 10.01 4.01
N PRO A 117 35.34 8.88 4.54
CA PRO A 117 36.42 8.14 3.90
C PRO A 117 35.91 7.42 2.64
N GLN A 118 36.05 8.07 1.49
CA GLN A 118 35.61 7.56 0.18
C GLN A 118 36.25 6.21 -0.16
N ASP A 119 37.53 6.03 0.15
CA ASP A 119 38.26 4.78 -0.08
C ASP A 119 37.63 3.59 0.64
N LEU A 120 37.03 3.81 1.81
CA LEU A 120 36.37 2.75 2.56
C LEU A 120 35.08 2.30 1.88
N LEU A 121 34.26 3.25 1.42
CA LEU A 121 33.04 2.92 0.66
C LEU A 121 33.41 2.19 -0.63
N LEU A 122 34.44 2.65 -1.33
CA LEU A 122 34.90 2.02 -2.56
C LEU A 122 35.50 0.63 -2.34
N SER A 123 36.14 0.38 -1.20
CA SER A 123 36.78 -0.91 -0.87
C SER A 123 35.88 -1.91 -0.12
N ASP A 124 34.70 -1.49 0.36
CA ASP A 124 33.76 -2.38 1.04
C ASP A 124 33.19 -3.45 0.06
N LYS A 125 33.67 -4.69 0.23
CA LYS A 125 33.27 -5.84 -0.60
C LYS A 125 31.77 -6.15 -0.50
N ARG A 126 31.15 -5.91 0.66
CA ARG A 126 29.72 -6.17 0.85
C ARG A 126 28.89 -5.14 0.12
N LEU A 127 29.28 -3.86 0.15
CA LEU A 127 28.63 -2.80 -0.59
C LEU A 127 28.74 -3.02 -2.10
N GLN A 128 29.92 -3.40 -2.60
CA GLN A 128 30.10 -3.83 -3.99
C GLN A 128 29.19 -5.01 -4.35
N THR A 129 29.11 -6.03 -3.49
CA THR A 129 28.25 -7.20 -3.72
C THR A 129 26.77 -6.81 -3.77
N LEU A 130 26.31 -5.94 -2.86
CA LEU A 130 24.94 -5.43 -2.86
C LEU A 130 24.65 -4.60 -4.10
N PHE A 131 25.60 -3.79 -4.56
CA PHE A 131 25.49 -3.05 -5.80
C PHE A 131 25.33 -3.98 -7.00
N LEU A 132 26.18 -5.01 -7.12
CA LEU A 132 26.11 -5.96 -8.23
C LEU A 132 24.77 -6.71 -8.25
N ARG A 133 24.22 -7.10 -7.09
CA ARG A 133 22.88 -7.71 -7.00
C ARG A 133 21.78 -6.74 -7.43
N LYS A 134 21.86 -5.47 -6.99
CA LYS A 134 20.95 -4.40 -7.41
C LYS A 134 20.99 -4.23 -8.93
N ALA A 135 22.18 -4.06 -9.50
CA ALA A 135 22.38 -3.87 -10.93
C ALA A 135 21.86 -5.07 -11.75
N PHE A 136 22.17 -6.30 -11.30
CA PHE A 136 21.70 -7.53 -11.93
C PHE A 136 20.18 -7.62 -12.03
N LEU A 137 19.46 -7.30 -10.95
CA LEU A 137 17.99 -7.33 -10.94
C LEU A 137 17.39 -6.14 -11.69
N ALA A 138 18.00 -4.96 -11.60
CA ALA A 138 17.56 -3.77 -12.33
C ALA A 138 17.69 -3.96 -13.85
N GLU A 139 18.79 -4.55 -14.32
CA GLU A 139 18.96 -4.92 -15.73
C GLU A 139 17.83 -5.85 -16.20
N ALA A 140 17.51 -6.89 -15.41
CA ALA A 140 16.42 -7.80 -15.71
C ALA A 140 15.07 -7.06 -15.87
N VAL A 141 14.79 -6.14 -14.94
CA VAL A 141 13.56 -5.34 -14.97
C VAL A 141 13.50 -4.49 -16.24
N VAL A 142 14.58 -3.77 -16.59
CA VAL A 142 14.65 -2.91 -17.78
C VAL A 142 14.56 -3.72 -19.07
N MET A 143 15.30 -4.82 -19.17
CA MET A 143 15.25 -5.66 -20.37
C MET A 143 13.91 -6.36 -20.54
N SER A 144 13.21 -6.71 -19.45
CA SER A 144 11.86 -7.28 -19.55
C SER A 144 10.80 -6.25 -20.03
N THR A 145 11.10 -4.94 -20.02
CA THR A 145 10.18 -3.90 -20.53
C THR A 145 10.48 -3.48 -21.96
N SER A 146 11.76 -3.40 -22.32
CA SER A 146 12.19 -2.89 -23.62
C SER A 146 12.59 -4.01 -24.57
N THR A 147 12.11 -3.96 -25.81
CA THR A 147 12.59 -4.83 -26.90
C THR A 147 13.84 -4.27 -27.60
N SER A 148 14.31 -3.07 -27.23
CA SER A 148 15.44 -2.40 -27.90
C SER A 148 16.81 -2.91 -27.45
N VAL A 149 16.89 -3.60 -26.31
CA VAL A 149 18.15 -4.09 -25.74
C VAL A 149 18.29 -5.57 -26.10
N SER A 150 19.16 -5.88 -27.07
CA SER A 150 19.39 -7.23 -27.58
C SER A 150 20.17 -8.11 -26.61
N GLU A 151 21.14 -7.56 -25.89
CA GLU A 151 21.95 -8.25 -24.88
C GLU A 151 22.24 -7.31 -23.72
N GLY A 152 22.19 -7.86 -22.50
CA GLY A 152 22.66 -7.21 -21.29
C GLY A 152 23.99 -7.81 -20.82
N THR A 153 24.54 -7.24 -19.75
CA THR A 153 25.73 -7.76 -19.06
C THR A 153 25.51 -9.21 -18.63
N TRP A 154 24.39 -9.48 -17.94
CA TRP A 154 24.09 -10.81 -17.40
C TRP A 154 22.97 -11.52 -18.15
N TRP A 155 21.98 -10.77 -18.60
CA TRP A 155 20.77 -11.32 -19.18
C TRP A 155 20.87 -11.42 -20.70
N LYS A 156 20.51 -12.58 -21.24
CA LYS A 156 20.40 -12.82 -22.68
C LYS A 156 18.96 -12.71 -23.14
N ARG A 157 18.73 -12.23 -24.35
CA ARG A 157 17.39 -12.18 -24.95
C ARG A 157 17.17 -13.36 -25.90
N SER A 158 15.97 -13.91 -25.87
CA SER A 158 15.44 -14.83 -26.88
C SER A 158 14.00 -14.44 -27.17
N GLY A 159 13.79 -13.73 -28.28
CA GLY A 159 12.47 -13.16 -28.60
C GLY A 159 12.01 -12.13 -27.56
N ASP A 160 10.81 -12.34 -27.02
CA ASP A 160 10.23 -11.49 -25.97
C ASP A 160 10.68 -11.88 -24.55
N LEU A 161 11.47 -12.95 -24.42
CA LEU A 161 11.97 -13.45 -23.14
C LEU A 161 13.40 -13.00 -22.90
N ILE A 162 13.73 -12.79 -21.63
CA ILE A 162 15.10 -12.71 -21.15
C ILE A 162 15.40 -13.88 -20.23
N TYR A 163 16.64 -14.35 -20.26
CA TYR A 163 17.04 -15.47 -19.43
C TYR A 163 18.47 -15.32 -18.92
N TYR A 164 18.69 -15.89 -17.74
CA TYR A 164 19.98 -16.03 -17.09
C TYR A 164 20.17 -17.51 -16.74
N GLN A 165 21.34 -18.04 -17.05
CA GLN A 165 21.67 -19.43 -16.75
C GLN A 165 23.10 -19.54 -16.24
N GLN A 166 23.22 -20.08 -15.04
CA GLN A 166 24.47 -20.49 -14.41
C GLN A 166 24.28 -21.90 -13.85
N ARG A 167 25.37 -22.62 -13.56
CA ARG A 167 25.28 -23.93 -12.92
C ARG A 167 24.42 -23.87 -11.65
N GLY A 168 23.34 -24.64 -11.64
CA GLY A 168 22.41 -24.74 -10.52
C GLY A 168 21.39 -23.60 -10.39
N LEU A 169 21.35 -22.62 -11.30
CA LEU A 169 20.38 -21.52 -11.30
C LEU A 169 19.95 -21.13 -12.72
N ILE A 170 18.65 -21.18 -12.96
CA ILE A 170 18.00 -20.71 -14.19
C ILE A 170 16.95 -19.68 -13.81
N MET A 171 16.98 -18.52 -14.45
CA MET A 171 15.97 -17.48 -14.31
C MET A 171 15.47 -17.09 -15.69
N ILE A 172 14.16 -17.02 -15.89
CA ILE A 172 13.55 -16.56 -17.14
C ILE A 172 12.47 -15.56 -16.82
N CYS A 173 12.49 -14.41 -17.48
CA CYS A 173 11.48 -13.38 -17.32
C CYS A 173 10.89 -13.02 -18.68
N GLY A 174 9.57 -12.87 -18.70
CA GLY A 174 8.85 -12.26 -19.80
C GLY A 174 7.99 -11.11 -19.30
N ARG A 175 7.00 -10.72 -20.10
CA ARG A 175 6.14 -9.57 -19.79
C ARG A 175 5.20 -9.85 -18.61
N ASN A 176 4.70 -11.07 -18.47
CA ASN A 176 3.69 -11.42 -17.48
C ASN A 176 4.22 -12.35 -16.39
N LEU A 177 5.23 -13.15 -16.71
CA LEU A 177 5.73 -14.24 -15.89
C LEU A 177 7.20 -14.08 -15.53
N PHE A 178 7.54 -14.71 -14.41
CA PHE A 178 8.91 -14.87 -13.96
C PHE A 178 9.09 -16.29 -13.43
N ILE A 179 10.12 -16.98 -13.91
CA ILE A 179 10.48 -18.32 -13.45
C ILE A 179 11.86 -18.26 -12.83
N ILE A 180 12.00 -18.91 -11.68
CA ILE A 180 13.29 -19.22 -11.08
C ILE A 180 13.35 -20.72 -10.77
N GLN A 181 14.44 -21.35 -11.17
CA GLN A 181 14.70 -22.76 -10.90
C GLN A 181 16.12 -22.92 -10.38
N THR A 182 16.24 -23.49 -9.19
CA THR A 182 17.51 -23.99 -8.66
C THR A 182 17.57 -25.50 -8.84
N GLU A 183 18.64 -26.16 -8.37
CA GLU A 183 18.70 -27.63 -8.33
C GLU A 183 17.60 -28.24 -7.45
N GLN A 184 17.21 -27.53 -6.38
CA GLN A 184 16.29 -28.05 -5.36
C GLN A 184 14.84 -27.63 -5.54
N LEU A 185 14.58 -26.47 -6.16
CA LEU A 185 13.23 -25.88 -6.18
C LEU A 185 12.97 -25.16 -7.50
N SER A 186 11.72 -25.16 -7.95
CA SER A 186 11.27 -24.38 -9.11
C SER A 186 10.02 -23.57 -8.77
N ALA A 187 10.04 -22.27 -9.06
CA ALA A 187 8.92 -21.37 -8.88
C ALA A 187 8.51 -20.67 -10.17
N LEU A 188 7.19 -20.58 -10.38
CA LEU A 188 6.56 -19.77 -11.40
C LEU A 188 5.76 -18.64 -10.73
N THR A 189 6.07 -17.40 -11.05
CA THR A 189 5.44 -16.22 -10.45
C THR A 189 5.11 -15.19 -11.52
N SER A 190 4.63 -14.02 -11.11
CA SER A 190 4.40 -12.88 -12.01
C SER A 190 5.66 -12.01 -12.15
N ARG A 191 5.75 -11.24 -13.24
CA ARG A 191 6.81 -10.23 -13.40
C ARG A 191 6.91 -9.25 -12.21
N GLY A 192 5.80 -8.96 -11.53
CA GLY A 192 5.79 -8.12 -10.33
C GLY A 192 6.70 -8.64 -9.21
N HIS A 193 6.96 -9.95 -9.15
CA HIS A 193 7.88 -10.52 -8.18
C HIS A 193 9.34 -10.15 -8.49
N LEU A 194 9.71 -10.04 -9.77
CA LEU A 194 11.03 -9.55 -10.17
C LEU A 194 11.20 -8.08 -9.79
N THR A 195 10.18 -7.24 -10.00
CA THR A 195 10.26 -5.83 -9.62
C THR A 195 10.39 -5.65 -8.11
N ILE A 196 9.70 -6.46 -7.28
CA ILE A 196 9.94 -6.45 -5.83
C ILE A 196 11.39 -6.84 -5.49
N LEU A 197 11.94 -7.89 -6.09
CA LEU A 197 13.32 -8.28 -5.81
C LEU A 197 14.30 -7.15 -6.14
N SER A 198 14.11 -6.49 -7.29
CA SER A 198 14.89 -5.33 -7.69
C SER A 198 14.78 -4.19 -6.68
N ASP A 199 13.55 -3.84 -6.27
CA ASP A 199 13.30 -2.79 -5.27
C ASP A 199 13.96 -3.13 -3.92
N LEU A 200 13.89 -4.39 -3.47
CA LEU A 200 14.51 -4.84 -2.23
C LEU A 200 16.04 -4.82 -2.27
N ALA A 201 16.63 -5.23 -3.40
CA ALA A 201 18.08 -5.16 -3.58
C ALA A 201 18.56 -3.70 -3.57
N ALA A 202 17.83 -2.80 -4.22
CA ALA A 202 18.10 -1.36 -4.19
C ALA A 202 17.97 -0.78 -2.77
N GLN A 203 16.89 -1.10 -2.05
CA GLN A 203 16.69 -0.65 -0.68
C GLN A 203 17.81 -1.13 0.26
N ARG A 204 18.21 -2.40 0.18
CA ARG A 204 19.30 -2.95 1.02
C ARG A 204 20.65 -2.34 0.70
N PHE A 205 20.92 -2.07 -0.57
CA PHE A 205 22.11 -1.34 -0.99
C PHE A 205 22.14 0.07 -0.37
N SER A 206 21.05 0.85 -0.52
CA SER A 206 20.95 2.19 0.04
C SER A 206 21.07 2.20 1.57
N LEU A 207 20.44 1.24 2.23
CA LEU A 207 20.49 1.05 3.68
C LEU A 207 21.92 0.77 4.17
N TRP A 208 22.64 -0.13 3.48
CA TRP A 208 24.03 -0.43 3.83
C TRP A 208 24.95 0.77 3.56
N MET A 209 24.74 1.45 2.43
CA MET A 209 25.46 2.67 2.09
C MET A 209 25.29 3.76 3.16
N GLN A 210 24.08 3.92 3.72
CA GLN A 210 23.82 4.88 4.80
C GLN A 210 24.43 4.45 6.15
N SER A 211 24.54 3.14 6.40
CA SER A 211 25.07 2.61 7.66
C SER A 211 26.59 2.77 7.83
N ILE A 212 27.35 2.95 6.74
CA ILE A 212 28.80 3.10 6.80
C ILE A 212 29.19 4.51 7.30
N PRO A 213 28.68 5.62 6.73
CA PRO A 213 28.93 6.95 7.24
C PRO A 213 28.54 7.16 8.70
N SER A 214 27.48 6.49 9.19
CA SER A 214 27.06 6.62 10.59
C SER A 214 28.12 6.15 11.60
N ILE A 215 29.08 5.31 11.16
CA ILE A 215 30.23 4.89 11.98
C ILE A 215 31.21 6.05 12.18
N PHE A 216 31.35 6.94 11.20
CA PHE A 216 32.33 8.04 11.20
C PHE A 216 31.79 9.33 11.80
N THR A 217 30.47 9.52 11.72
CA THR A 217 29.82 10.71 12.27
C THR A 217 29.41 10.54 13.74
N ASP A 218 29.84 9.44 14.40
CA ASP A 218 29.38 9.01 15.73
C ASP A 218 27.85 9.10 15.90
N ASN A 219 27.11 8.87 14.82
CA ASN A 219 25.67 9.05 14.82
C ASN A 219 25.01 7.84 15.47
N SER A 220 24.83 7.95 16.79
CA SER A 220 24.23 6.89 17.61
C SER A 220 22.74 6.65 17.29
N ASP A 221 22.08 7.56 16.56
CA ASP A 221 20.65 7.49 16.22
C ASP A 221 20.33 6.44 15.16
N CYS A 222 21.34 5.94 14.46
CA CYS A 222 21.18 4.87 13.49
C CYS A 222 21.38 3.47 14.12
N PRO A 223 20.73 2.43 13.58
CA PRO A 223 21.13 1.05 13.82
C PRO A 223 22.57 0.85 13.35
N THR A 224 23.38 0.15 14.15
CA THR A 224 24.73 -0.22 13.75
C THR A 224 24.69 -1.20 12.58
N PRO A 225 25.76 -1.30 11.76
CA PRO A 225 25.83 -2.27 10.67
C PRO A 225 25.61 -3.73 11.13
N HIS A 226 26.04 -4.06 12.35
CA HIS A 226 25.80 -5.38 12.95
C HIS A 226 24.31 -5.60 13.26
N GLU A 227 23.68 -4.67 13.99
CA GLU A 227 22.25 -4.75 14.31
C GLU A 227 21.40 -4.84 13.04
N LEU A 228 21.76 -4.05 12.02
CA LEU A 228 21.10 -4.03 10.73
C LEU A 228 21.25 -5.36 9.97
N ALA A 229 22.46 -5.93 9.95
CA ALA A 229 22.71 -7.22 9.33
C ALA A 229 21.94 -8.35 10.04
N GLU A 230 21.91 -8.33 11.37
CA GLU A 230 21.16 -9.30 12.16
C GLU A 230 19.65 -9.15 11.93
N PHE A 231 19.14 -7.92 11.94
CA PHE A 231 17.75 -7.59 11.67
C PHE A 231 17.29 -8.16 10.33
N LEU A 232 18.00 -7.83 9.25
CA LEU A 232 17.68 -8.32 7.90
C LEU A 232 17.72 -9.86 7.85
N LYS A 233 18.76 -10.47 8.43
CA LYS A 233 18.96 -11.93 8.46
C LYS A 233 17.83 -12.65 9.18
N ILE A 234 17.33 -12.11 10.30
CA ILE A 234 16.23 -12.72 11.06
C ILE A 234 14.96 -12.76 10.21
N GLY A 235 14.58 -11.64 9.60
CA GLY A 235 13.37 -11.60 8.77
C GLY A 235 13.48 -12.44 7.50
N ASP A 236 14.66 -12.48 6.86
CA ASP A 236 14.86 -13.37 5.72
C ASP A 236 14.79 -14.85 6.10
N ALA A 237 15.33 -15.22 7.27
CA ALA A 237 15.22 -16.58 7.78
C ALA A 237 13.75 -16.96 8.09
N MET A 238 12.95 -16.01 8.59
CA MET A 238 11.52 -16.22 8.79
C MET A 238 10.81 -16.52 7.47
N LEU A 239 11.09 -15.76 6.41
CA LEU A 239 10.50 -15.97 5.09
C LEU A 239 11.01 -17.25 4.41
N ALA A 240 12.29 -17.57 4.55
CA ALA A 240 12.86 -18.80 4.00
C ALA A 240 12.23 -20.06 4.64
N GLN A 241 11.99 -20.02 5.95
CA GLN A 241 11.41 -21.15 6.69
C GLN A 241 9.88 -21.22 6.58
N GLY A 242 9.18 -20.10 6.77
CA GLY A 242 7.72 -20.05 6.82
C GLY A 242 7.02 -19.68 5.51
N GLY A 243 7.77 -19.42 4.44
CA GLY A 243 7.22 -19.13 3.11
C GLY A 243 6.39 -17.84 3.09
N ASN A 244 5.33 -17.84 2.28
CA ASN A 244 4.44 -16.66 2.17
C ASN A 244 3.68 -16.39 3.49
N GLU A 245 3.29 -17.43 4.22
CA GLU A 245 2.54 -17.29 5.49
C GLU A 245 3.36 -16.58 6.59
N ALA A 246 4.68 -16.59 6.50
CA ALA A 246 5.55 -15.87 7.44
C ALA A 246 5.38 -14.34 7.42
N TYR A 247 4.82 -13.75 6.34
CA TYR A 247 4.54 -12.31 6.31
C TYR A 247 3.59 -11.86 7.42
N ASP A 248 2.64 -12.71 7.85
CA ASP A 248 1.75 -12.39 8.98
C ASP A 248 2.53 -12.19 10.29
N LEU A 249 3.72 -12.80 10.44
CA LEU A 249 4.61 -12.60 11.58
C LEU A 249 5.63 -11.47 11.35
N VAL A 250 6.17 -11.34 10.13
CA VAL A 250 7.14 -10.27 9.78
C VAL A 250 6.51 -8.89 9.99
N TYR A 251 5.27 -8.69 9.54
CA TYR A 251 4.58 -7.41 9.68
C TYR A 251 4.15 -7.09 11.12
N THR A 252 4.27 -8.03 12.08
CA THR A 252 4.10 -7.69 13.51
C THR A 252 5.27 -6.90 14.07
N LEU A 253 6.32 -6.64 13.28
CA LEU A 253 7.42 -5.75 13.67
C LEU A 253 6.89 -4.39 14.14
N GLU A 254 5.89 -3.84 13.43
CA GLU A 254 5.30 -2.55 13.79
C GLU A 254 4.79 -2.55 15.23
N SER A 255 3.98 -3.57 15.59
CA SER A 255 3.43 -3.69 16.94
C SER A 255 4.50 -4.04 17.98
N SER A 256 5.53 -4.81 17.62
CA SER A 256 6.69 -5.07 18.49
C SER A 256 7.47 -3.79 18.83
N CYS A 257 7.68 -2.89 17.87
CA CYS A 257 8.37 -1.62 18.12
C CYS A 257 7.46 -0.65 18.90
N VAL A 258 6.21 -0.46 18.47
CA VAL A 258 5.27 0.46 19.13
C VAL A 258 5.02 0.07 20.58
N SER A 259 4.86 -1.22 20.88
CA SER A 259 4.66 -1.69 22.27
C SER A 259 5.86 -1.41 23.17
N ARG A 260 7.09 -1.36 22.62
CA ARG A 260 8.31 -0.96 23.34
C ARG A 260 8.40 0.53 23.55
N LEU A 261 8.10 1.31 22.51
CA LEU A 261 8.11 2.78 22.55
C LEU A 261 7.05 3.32 23.52
N ALA A 262 5.84 2.73 23.52
CA ALA A 262 4.77 3.09 24.45
C ALA A 262 5.04 2.60 25.89
N GLY A 263 5.72 1.45 26.04
CA GLY A 263 5.88 0.76 27.33
C GLY A 263 7.06 1.19 28.20
N ASN A 264 8.10 1.76 27.61
CA ASN A 264 9.39 1.97 28.28
C ASN A 264 9.85 3.44 28.35
N TYR A 265 9.01 4.41 27.97
CA TYR A 265 9.32 5.83 28.16
C TYR A 265 8.95 6.27 29.58
N GLY A 266 9.68 7.24 30.16
CA GLY A 266 9.49 7.74 31.54
C GLY A 266 8.11 8.36 31.86
N GLY A 267 7.15 8.33 30.92
CA GLY A 267 5.75 8.72 31.10
C GLY A 267 4.74 7.61 30.76
N GLY A 268 5.17 6.36 30.53
CA GLY A 268 4.30 5.24 30.20
C GLY A 268 3.44 4.80 31.40
N SER A 269 2.12 4.72 31.22
CA SER A 269 1.19 4.26 32.27
C SER A 269 1.26 2.73 32.44
N TRP A 270 0.70 2.21 33.55
CA TRP A 270 0.56 0.77 33.82
C TRP A 270 -0.13 -0.02 32.68
N GLU A 271 -0.95 0.64 31.86
CA GLU A 271 -1.68 0.05 30.72
C GLU A 271 -0.75 -0.39 29.58
N SER A 272 0.40 0.26 29.45
CA SER A 272 1.42 -0.03 28.44
C SER A 272 1.97 -1.47 28.58
N SER A 273 2.01 -1.98 29.82
CA SER A 273 2.41 -3.36 30.11
C SER A 273 1.37 -4.40 29.67
N ARG A 274 0.07 -4.08 29.74
CA ARG A 274 -1.03 -4.96 29.27
C ARG A 274 -1.05 -5.03 27.75
N PHE A 275 -0.87 -3.90 27.08
CA PHE A 275 -0.77 -3.84 25.62
C PHE A 275 0.36 -4.74 25.11
N ARG A 276 1.57 -4.58 25.66
CA ARG A 276 2.73 -5.41 25.28
C ARG A 276 2.50 -6.91 25.52
N LYS A 277 1.97 -7.29 26.68
CA LYS A 277 1.66 -8.70 26.99
C LYS A 277 0.70 -9.33 25.99
N LYS A 278 -0.33 -8.58 25.56
CA LYS A 278 -1.29 -9.05 24.56
C LYS A 278 -0.64 -9.26 23.19
N ILE A 279 0.16 -8.28 22.75
CA ILE A 279 0.92 -8.39 21.49
C ILE A 279 1.88 -9.59 21.53
N ASP A 280 2.65 -9.74 22.62
CA ASP A 280 3.59 -10.86 22.78
C ASP A 280 2.87 -12.22 22.73
N ALA A 281 1.70 -12.34 23.36
CA ALA A 281 0.91 -13.58 23.34
C ALA A 281 0.40 -13.93 21.94
N GLU A 282 -0.15 -12.95 21.21
CA GLU A 282 -0.64 -13.13 19.83
C GLU A 282 0.50 -13.51 18.87
N GLN A 283 1.65 -12.83 18.98
CA GLN A 283 2.83 -13.11 18.17
C GLN A 283 3.42 -14.49 18.45
N LYS A 284 3.54 -14.89 19.73
CA LYS A 284 4.04 -16.22 20.11
C LYS A 284 3.15 -17.34 19.58
N LEU A 285 1.83 -17.17 19.62
CA LEU A 285 0.90 -18.14 19.05
C LEU A 285 1.07 -18.25 17.52
N SER A 286 1.21 -17.13 16.83
CA SER A 286 1.46 -17.10 15.38
C SER A 286 2.78 -17.78 15.03
N ALA A 287 3.86 -17.44 15.74
CA ALA A 287 5.18 -18.02 15.54
C ALA A 287 5.20 -19.53 15.83
N TYR A 288 4.48 -20.00 16.84
CA TYR A 288 4.35 -21.43 17.12
C TYR A 288 3.70 -22.18 15.95
N LYS A 289 2.58 -21.66 15.42
CA LYS A 289 1.89 -22.27 14.26
C LYS A 289 2.76 -22.37 13.02
N LEU A 290 3.68 -21.42 12.84
CA LEU A 290 4.60 -21.36 11.70
C LEU A 290 5.96 -22.05 11.97
N GLY A 291 6.20 -22.56 13.18
CA GLY A 291 7.50 -23.12 13.57
C GLY A 291 8.62 -22.07 13.69
N LEU A 292 8.27 -20.79 13.87
CA LEU A 292 9.19 -19.64 13.87
C LEU A 292 9.51 -19.10 15.28
N THR A 293 9.12 -19.79 16.35
CA THR A 293 9.26 -19.31 17.75
C THR A 293 10.68 -18.87 18.09
N ARG A 294 11.71 -19.61 17.64
CA ARG A 294 13.12 -19.25 17.88
C ARG A 294 13.52 -17.95 17.16
N LEU A 295 13.07 -17.77 15.92
CA LEU A 295 13.38 -16.56 15.15
C LEU A 295 12.65 -15.34 15.71
N LEU A 296 11.40 -15.52 16.16
CA LEU A 296 10.67 -14.49 16.89
C LEU A 296 11.43 -14.07 18.14
N ALA A 297 11.86 -15.01 18.98
CA ALA A 297 12.61 -14.71 20.19
C ALA A 297 13.89 -13.90 19.91
N LYS A 298 14.64 -14.26 18.86
CA LYS A 298 15.82 -13.50 18.41
C LYS A 298 15.47 -12.08 17.98
N ARG A 299 14.41 -11.90 17.18
CA ARG A 299 13.92 -10.57 16.79
C ARG A 299 13.61 -9.73 18.03
N GLU A 300 12.80 -10.26 18.95
CA GLU A 300 12.36 -9.52 20.13
C GLU A 300 13.52 -9.18 21.07
N GLN A 301 14.54 -10.03 21.15
CA GLN A 301 15.79 -9.76 21.88
C GLN A 301 16.58 -8.62 21.21
N LEU A 302 16.78 -8.69 19.88
CA LEU A 302 17.46 -7.64 19.12
C LEU A 302 16.78 -6.28 19.30
N LEU A 303 15.45 -6.20 19.15
CA LEU A 303 14.71 -4.95 19.33
C LEU A 303 14.84 -4.38 20.75
N THR A 304 14.93 -5.25 21.76
CA THR A 304 15.15 -4.82 23.15
C THR A 304 16.57 -4.29 23.34
N SER A 305 17.57 -4.96 22.75
CA SER A 305 18.96 -4.51 22.76
C SER A 305 19.12 -3.14 22.10
N VAL A 306 18.52 -2.96 20.92
CA VAL A 306 18.58 -1.68 20.17
C VAL A 306 17.90 -0.57 20.96
N LEU A 307 16.72 -0.82 21.54
CA LEU A 307 16.02 0.17 22.37
C LEU A 307 16.87 0.62 23.56
N ASN A 308 17.49 -0.32 24.27
CA ASN A 308 18.30 -0.02 25.45
C ASN A 308 19.54 0.81 25.08
N ARG A 309 20.01 0.71 23.83
CA ARG A 309 21.10 1.52 23.31
C ARG A 309 20.61 2.90 22.85
N ASN A 310 19.62 2.95 21.96
CA ASN A 310 19.05 4.20 21.44
C ASN A 310 17.61 4.03 20.93
N VAL A 311 16.71 4.88 21.41
CA VAL A 311 15.30 4.96 20.97
C VAL A 311 15.18 5.34 19.49
N GLN A 312 16.00 6.26 19.00
CA GLN A 312 16.01 6.68 17.59
C GLN A 312 16.39 5.54 16.66
N ALA A 313 17.35 4.70 17.06
CA ALA A 313 17.73 3.52 16.29
C ALA A 313 16.57 2.52 16.19
N LEU A 314 15.80 2.33 17.28
CA LEU A 314 14.57 1.53 17.22
C LEU A 314 13.53 2.15 16.28
N ALA A 315 13.36 3.48 16.31
CA ALA A 315 12.43 4.18 15.42
C ALA A 315 12.84 4.03 13.94
N GLN A 316 14.15 4.04 13.64
CA GLN A 316 14.65 3.74 12.31
C GLN A 316 14.35 2.30 11.90
N LEU A 317 14.61 1.30 12.77
CA LEU A 317 14.23 -0.10 12.48
C LEU A 317 12.71 -0.27 12.27
N TYR A 318 11.89 0.48 13.00
CA TYR A 318 10.44 0.52 12.79
C TYR A 318 10.09 1.03 11.37
N GLY A 319 10.79 2.04 10.86
CA GLY A 319 10.65 2.53 9.49
C GLY A 319 10.96 1.48 8.41
N LEU A 320 11.72 0.43 8.74
CA LEU A 320 12.12 -0.65 7.83
C LEU A 320 11.12 -1.80 7.71
N TYR A 321 9.89 -1.66 8.19
CA TYR A 321 8.91 -2.76 8.21
C TYR A 321 8.58 -3.39 6.85
N ARG A 322 8.92 -2.72 5.73
CA ARG A 322 8.74 -3.23 4.35
C ARG A 322 10.01 -3.81 3.71
N ILE A 323 11.14 -3.86 4.42
CA ILE A 323 12.46 -4.24 3.86
C ILE A 323 12.57 -5.73 3.44
N TRP A 324 11.52 -6.50 3.67
CA TRP A 324 11.39 -7.90 3.23
C TRP A 324 10.32 -8.09 2.15
N GLY A 325 9.75 -7.02 1.61
CA GLY A 325 8.79 -7.05 0.51
C GLY A 325 7.35 -7.25 0.96
N HIS A 326 6.54 -7.78 0.05
CA HIS A 326 5.10 -7.94 0.23
C HIS A 326 4.66 -9.39 -0.03
N PRO A 327 3.69 -9.92 0.73
CA PRO A 327 3.12 -11.23 0.47
C PRO A 327 2.50 -11.33 -0.92
N THR A 328 2.52 -12.55 -1.46
CA THR A 328 1.67 -12.92 -2.59
C THR A 328 0.24 -13.12 -2.10
N LEU A 329 -0.69 -12.36 -2.68
CA LEU A 329 -2.08 -12.32 -2.26
C LEU A 329 -2.92 -13.36 -3.00
N GLU A 330 -3.92 -13.89 -2.30
CA GLU A 330 -5.02 -14.63 -2.90
C GLU A 330 -6.30 -13.77 -2.86
N PRO A 331 -6.68 -13.13 -3.99
CA PRO A 331 -7.84 -12.24 -4.09
C PRO A 331 -9.12 -12.79 -3.47
N LEU A 332 -9.42 -14.05 -3.78
CA LEU A 332 -10.66 -14.70 -3.36
C LEU A 332 -10.75 -14.83 -1.83
N ARG A 333 -9.63 -15.07 -1.13
CA ARG A 333 -9.59 -15.07 0.34
C ARG A 333 -9.98 -13.70 0.90
N GLY A 334 -9.53 -12.62 0.26
CA GLY A 334 -9.89 -11.25 0.61
C GLY A 334 -11.39 -11.00 0.45
N VAL A 335 -11.97 -11.41 -0.68
CA VAL A 335 -13.42 -11.26 -0.96
C VAL A 335 -14.28 -12.05 0.02
N ILE A 336 -13.90 -13.31 0.31
CA ILE A 336 -14.63 -14.15 1.28
C ILE A 336 -14.61 -13.51 2.67
N ALA A 337 -13.45 -13.00 3.11
CA ALA A 337 -13.31 -12.32 4.40
C ALA A 337 -14.09 -11.00 4.45
N LEU A 338 -14.17 -10.27 3.33
CA LEU A 338 -15.01 -9.07 3.22
C LEU A 338 -16.49 -9.44 3.34
N LYS A 339 -16.94 -10.46 2.60
CA LYS A 339 -18.33 -10.95 2.65
C LYS A 339 -18.72 -11.39 4.05
N SER A 340 -17.87 -12.17 4.73
CA SER A 340 -18.18 -12.65 6.10
C SER A 340 -18.34 -11.49 7.08
N LYS A 341 -17.47 -10.47 6.99
CA LYS A 341 -17.55 -9.27 7.84
C LYS A 341 -18.73 -8.37 7.48
N GLY A 342 -19.02 -8.20 6.19
CA GLY A 342 -20.11 -7.35 5.70
C GLY A 342 -21.49 -7.92 6.02
N LEU A 343 -21.63 -9.25 6.02
CA LEU A 343 -22.88 -9.95 6.34
C LEU A 343 -23.03 -10.29 7.83
N THR A 344 -22.09 -9.85 8.69
CA THR A 344 -22.23 -10.07 10.14
C THR A 344 -23.40 -9.23 10.65
N PRO A 345 -24.48 -9.84 11.16
CA PRO A 345 -25.63 -9.10 11.68
C PRO A 345 -25.18 -8.25 12.86
N ARG A 346 -25.59 -6.98 12.87
CA ARG A 346 -25.29 -6.04 13.96
C ARG A 346 -26.57 -5.73 14.71
N ARG A 347 -26.47 -5.67 16.04
CA ARG A 347 -27.59 -5.23 16.88
C ARG A 347 -27.84 -3.74 16.60
N SER A 348 -29.06 -3.42 16.21
CA SER A 348 -29.51 -2.03 16.15
C SER A 348 -29.66 -1.49 17.57
N LEU A 349 -29.03 -0.36 17.87
CA LEU A 349 -29.12 0.33 19.16
C LEU A 349 -29.75 1.71 18.92
N SER A 350 -31.06 1.73 18.65
CA SER A 350 -31.84 2.95 18.29
C SER A 350 -31.56 4.11 19.23
N ASP A 351 -31.61 3.87 20.54
CA ASP A 351 -31.46 4.91 21.56
C ASP A 351 -30.05 5.51 21.55
N GLN A 352 -29.04 4.69 21.21
CA GLN A 352 -27.66 5.17 21.07
C GLN A 352 -27.50 6.02 19.81
N VAL A 353 -28.16 5.63 18.71
CA VAL A 353 -28.17 6.42 17.47
C VAL A 353 -28.83 7.79 17.69
N GLU A 354 -29.95 7.83 18.39
CA GLU A 354 -30.63 9.09 18.73
C GLU A 354 -29.75 9.96 19.64
N ASN A 355 -29.12 9.38 20.66
CA ASN A 355 -28.23 10.10 21.56
C ASN A 355 -27.02 10.70 20.83
N VAL A 356 -26.38 9.94 19.93
CA VAL A 356 -25.26 10.43 19.11
C VAL A 356 -25.73 11.53 18.16
N THR A 357 -26.90 11.35 17.54
CA THR A 357 -27.49 12.37 16.65
C THR A 357 -27.75 13.67 17.40
N ASN A 358 -28.41 13.61 18.56
CA ASN A 358 -28.69 14.80 19.37
C ASN A 358 -27.40 15.47 19.87
N HIS A 359 -26.36 14.69 20.19
CA HIS A 359 -25.07 15.26 20.56
C HIS A 359 -24.37 15.95 19.38
N PHE A 360 -24.45 15.38 18.17
CA PHE A 360 -23.94 16.02 16.96
C PHE A 360 -24.67 17.35 16.70
N LYS A 361 -26.01 17.37 16.79
CA LYS A 361 -26.80 18.60 16.64
C LYS A 361 -26.40 19.67 17.67
N GLU A 362 -26.28 19.29 18.94
CA GLU A 362 -25.85 20.18 20.03
C GLU A 362 -24.48 20.81 19.73
N GLU A 363 -23.47 19.99 19.43
CA GLU A 363 -22.11 20.46 19.17
C GLU A 363 -22.05 21.33 17.92
N PHE A 364 -22.75 20.95 16.84
CA PHE A 364 -22.81 21.77 15.63
C PHE A 364 -23.43 23.14 15.90
N ILE A 365 -24.59 23.21 16.57
CA ILE A 365 -25.27 24.48 16.87
C ILE A 365 -24.39 25.39 17.71
N ILE A 366 -23.80 24.85 18.79
CA ILE A 366 -22.92 25.63 19.68
C ILE A 366 -21.76 26.24 18.88
N ARG A 367 -21.11 25.44 18.05
CA ARG A 367 -19.93 25.88 17.29
C ARG A 367 -20.31 26.80 16.14
N TYR A 368 -21.47 26.61 15.52
CA TYR A 368 -22.03 27.53 14.54
C TYR A 368 -22.27 28.92 15.15
N ILE A 369 -22.92 28.98 16.31
CA ILE A 369 -23.14 30.23 17.05
C ILE A 369 -21.81 30.89 17.43
N ASN A 370 -20.83 30.12 17.88
CA ASN A 370 -19.52 30.66 18.24
C ASN A 370 -18.78 31.26 17.03
N HIS A 371 -18.92 30.66 15.84
CA HIS A 371 -18.23 31.09 14.63
C HIS A 371 -18.94 32.26 13.92
N HIS A 372 -20.26 32.21 13.82
CA HIS A 372 -21.05 33.17 13.03
C HIS A 372 -21.83 34.18 13.89
N HIS A 373 -21.80 34.01 15.21
CA HIS A 373 -22.56 34.83 16.17
C HIS A 373 -24.08 34.83 15.96
N GLU A 374 -24.60 33.82 15.25
CA GLU A 374 -26.01 33.63 14.98
C GLU A 374 -26.40 32.15 15.06
N TRP A 375 -27.69 31.87 15.25
CA TRP A 375 -28.17 30.48 15.20
C TRP A 375 -28.21 29.98 13.76
N PRO A 376 -27.90 28.70 13.51
CA PRO A 376 -28.21 28.09 12.22
C PRO A 376 -29.72 28.13 11.97
N THR A 377 -30.14 28.02 10.71
CA THR A 377 -31.56 27.92 10.36
C THR A 377 -32.12 26.60 10.90
N LEU A 378 -33.10 26.68 11.81
CA LEU A 378 -33.73 25.52 12.46
C LEU A 378 -35.24 25.60 12.33
N ASP A 379 -35.89 24.46 12.19
CA ASP A 379 -37.30 24.30 12.49
C ASP A 379 -37.46 23.75 13.91
N VAL A 380 -38.12 24.54 14.75
CA VAL A 380 -38.41 24.27 16.16
C VAL A 380 -39.92 24.17 16.42
N SER A 381 -40.73 24.04 15.37
CA SER A 381 -42.19 24.03 15.45
C SER A 381 -42.74 22.90 16.32
N GLU A 382 -42.08 21.74 16.32
CA GLU A 382 -42.42 20.57 17.14
C GLU A 382 -42.11 20.74 18.63
N LEU A 383 -41.30 21.74 19.00
CA LEU A 383 -41.05 22.07 20.40
C LEU A 383 -42.18 22.90 21.01
N SER A 384 -42.56 22.58 22.25
CA SER A 384 -43.46 23.45 23.03
C SER A 384 -42.94 24.90 23.10
N LYS A 385 -43.84 25.88 23.07
CA LYS A 385 -43.51 27.32 23.14
C LYS A 385 -42.68 27.69 24.38
N PHE A 386 -42.76 26.90 25.45
CA PHE A 386 -42.00 27.11 26.69
C PHE A 386 -40.70 26.29 26.75
N ASN A 387 -40.39 25.52 25.71
CA ASN A 387 -39.17 24.74 25.66
C ASN A 387 -37.94 25.67 25.59
N VAL A 388 -36.95 25.40 26.43
CA VAL A 388 -35.75 26.23 26.56
C VAL A 388 -35.01 26.42 25.22
N ILE A 389 -34.91 25.37 24.39
CA ILE A 389 -34.22 25.45 23.10
C ILE A 389 -34.98 26.40 22.16
N ARG A 390 -36.31 26.25 22.06
CA ARG A 390 -37.17 27.09 21.23
C ARG A 390 -37.12 28.54 21.65
N VAL A 391 -37.26 28.81 22.95
CA VAL A 391 -37.20 30.19 23.50
C VAL A 391 -35.87 30.85 23.18
N HIS A 392 -34.75 30.13 23.34
CA HIS A 392 -33.43 30.67 23.04
C HIS A 392 -33.22 30.91 21.54
N TYR A 393 -33.72 30.02 20.69
CA TYR A 393 -33.69 30.19 19.24
C TYR A 393 -34.51 31.40 18.78
N GLU A 394 -35.80 31.48 19.15
CA GLU A 394 -36.72 32.55 18.73
C GLU A 394 -36.28 33.93 19.23
N LYS A 395 -35.68 34.00 20.44
CA LYS A 395 -35.14 35.24 21.01
C LYS A 395 -33.69 35.54 20.62
N LYS A 396 -33.06 34.71 19.79
CA LYS A 396 -31.64 34.81 19.39
C LYS A 396 -30.67 34.94 20.58
N LEU A 397 -30.93 34.19 21.65
CA LEU A 397 -30.07 34.14 22.84
C LEU A 397 -28.92 33.15 22.67
N GLN A 398 -27.94 33.13 23.57
CA GLN A 398 -26.88 32.10 23.58
C GLN A 398 -27.44 30.67 23.76
N TYR A 399 -26.69 29.65 23.33
CA TYR A 399 -27.15 28.27 23.43
C TYR A 399 -27.39 27.82 24.89
N PRO A 400 -28.56 27.24 25.23
CA PRO A 400 -29.01 27.04 26.63
C PRO A 400 -28.37 25.86 27.39
N LYS A 401 -27.12 25.47 27.11
CA LYS A 401 -26.50 24.25 27.72
C LYS A 401 -26.46 24.27 29.25
N LYS A 402 -26.36 25.46 29.85
CA LYS A 402 -26.27 25.66 31.32
C LYS A 402 -27.61 26.07 31.96
N VAL A 403 -28.68 26.20 31.18
CA VAL A 403 -29.98 26.70 31.67
C VAL A 403 -30.76 25.55 32.32
N PRO A 404 -31.33 25.73 33.53
CA PRO A 404 -32.21 24.74 34.13
C PRO A 404 -33.37 24.35 33.20
N GLY A 405 -33.62 23.05 33.06
CA GLY A 405 -34.67 22.52 32.17
C GLY A 405 -34.21 22.23 30.73
N TYR A 406 -32.96 22.56 30.36
CA TYR A 406 -32.37 22.07 29.12
C TYR A 406 -32.26 20.53 29.16
N LYS A 407 -32.77 19.88 28.10
CA LYS A 407 -32.61 18.45 27.87
C LYS A 407 -32.14 18.25 26.44
N LYS A 408 -31.00 17.58 26.28
CA LYS A 408 -30.43 17.23 24.96
C LYS A 408 -31.41 16.43 24.10
N SER A 409 -32.22 15.56 24.71
CA SER A 409 -33.22 14.76 23.99
C SER A 409 -34.25 15.60 23.24
N HIS A 410 -34.50 16.85 23.63
CA HIS A 410 -35.41 17.73 22.89
C HIS A 410 -34.89 18.07 21.48
N LEU A 411 -33.59 17.89 21.20
CA LEU A 411 -33.03 18.08 19.85
C LEU A 411 -33.50 17.03 18.83
N SER A 412 -34.15 15.94 19.27
CA SER A 412 -34.75 14.99 18.32
C SER A 412 -35.92 15.61 17.55
N LEU A 413 -36.61 16.57 18.18
CA LEU A 413 -37.74 17.36 17.63
C LEU A 413 -37.30 18.62 16.86
N VAL A 414 -35.99 18.79 16.62
CA VAL A 414 -35.44 19.96 15.92
C VAL A 414 -34.87 19.49 14.59
N THR A 415 -35.27 20.13 13.49
CA THR A 415 -34.72 19.85 12.16
C THR A 415 -33.95 21.07 11.63
N PHE A 416 -32.97 20.83 10.77
CA PHE A 416 -32.17 21.90 10.18
C PHE A 416 -32.79 22.35 8.85
N GLY A 417 -32.85 23.66 8.65
CA GLY A 417 -33.07 24.24 7.33
C GLY A 417 -31.81 24.16 6.46
N LYS A 418 -31.90 24.62 5.20
CA LYS A 418 -30.73 24.73 4.30
C LYS A 418 -29.80 25.83 4.83
N ILE A 419 -28.66 25.43 5.40
CA ILE A 419 -27.61 26.35 5.89
C ILE A 419 -26.57 26.62 4.80
N PHE A 420 -26.09 25.58 4.14
CA PHE A 420 -25.01 25.66 3.16
C PHE A 420 -25.55 25.50 1.74
N PRO A 421 -25.26 26.44 0.82
CA PRO A 421 -25.58 26.27 -0.58
C PRO A 421 -24.61 25.29 -1.25
N VAL A 422 -25.11 24.48 -2.18
CA VAL A 422 -24.26 23.70 -3.08
C VAL A 422 -23.75 24.65 -4.15
N ASN A 423 -22.42 24.79 -4.30
CA ASN A 423 -21.87 25.65 -5.32
C ASN A 423 -22.12 25.03 -6.72
N PRO A 424 -22.82 25.72 -7.64
CA PRO A 424 -23.03 25.20 -8.99
C PRO A 424 -21.74 25.19 -9.83
N LYS A 425 -20.76 26.03 -9.47
CA LYS A 425 -19.41 26.05 -10.06
C LYS A 425 -18.45 25.17 -9.27
N PHE A 426 -18.91 23.98 -8.90
CA PHE A 426 -18.02 23.00 -8.30
C PHE A 426 -16.93 22.64 -9.31
N ASP A 427 -15.67 22.62 -8.88
CA ASP A 427 -14.56 22.37 -9.79
C ASP A 427 -14.63 20.92 -10.30
N LEU A 428 -14.93 20.76 -11.59
CA LEU A 428 -14.99 19.45 -12.25
C LEU A 428 -13.66 18.70 -12.16
N ILE A 429 -12.55 19.41 -11.95
CA ILE A 429 -11.23 18.81 -11.74
C ILE A 429 -11.22 17.93 -10.47
N GLU A 430 -12.00 18.26 -9.45
CA GLU A 430 -12.10 17.41 -8.24
C GLU A 430 -12.85 16.09 -8.50
N PHE A 431 -13.73 16.04 -9.52
CA PHE A 431 -14.43 14.83 -9.93
C PHE A 431 -13.60 13.92 -10.83
N ILE A 432 -12.71 14.52 -11.63
CA ILE A 432 -12.01 13.86 -12.71
C ILE A 432 -10.61 13.48 -12.24
N ASP A 433 -10.42 12.18 -12.01
CA ASP A 433 -9.11 11.57 -11.73
C ASP A 433 -8.89 10.43 -12.72
N ASP A 434 -7.63 10.08 -13.00
CA ASP A 434 -7.28 8.92 -13.82
C ASP A 434 -7.42 7.63 -13.01
N LYS A 435 -8.66 7.35 -12.62
CA LYS A 435 -9.05 6.19 -11.81
C LYS A 435 -9.98 5.27 -12.58
N ALA A 436 -9.89 3.98 -12.27
CA ALA A 436 -10.85 3.01 -12.78
C ALA A 436 -12.16 3.06 -11.96
N ILE A 437 -13.29 2.83 -12.63
CA ILE A 437 -14.61 2.62 -12.03
C ILE A 437 -15.15 1.21 -12.33
N SER A 438 -16.23 0.84 -11.65
CA SER A 438 -17.03 -0.33 -12.01
C SER A 438 -17.98 0.01 -13.14
N LEU A 439 -18.24 -0.98 -14.01
CA LEU A 439 -19.35 -0.93 -14.95
C LEU A 439 -20.68 -1.08 -14.19
N GLY A 440 -21.76 -0.53 -14.75
CA GLY A 440 -23.12 -0.81 -14.29
C GLY A 440 -23.50 -2.27 -14.56
N ILE A 441 -24.53 -2.78 -13.89
CA ILE A 441 -24.89 -4.21 -13.97
C ILE A 441 -25.19 -4.68 -15.41
N VAL A 442 -25.84 -3.83 -16.23
CA VAL A 442 -26.22 -4.19 -17.59
C VAL A 442 -24.98 -4.35 -18.48
N GLU A 443 -24.10 -3.34 -18.49
CA GLU A 443 -22.84 -3.37 -19.23
C GLU A 443 -21.91 -4.49 -18.75
N LEU A 444 -21.85 -4.70 -17.43
CA LEU A 444 -21.07 -5.78 -16.84
C LEU A 444 -21.56 -7.15 -17.30
N LEU A 445 -22.88 -7.39 -17.32
CA LEU A 445 -23.45 -8.65 -17.80
C LEU A 445 -23.16 -8.85 -19.29
N GLN A 446 -23.21 -7.79 -20.09
CA GLN A 446 -22.83 -7.86 -21.51
C GLN A 446 -21.35 -8.25 -21.68
N GLU A 447 -20.44 -7.65 -20.91
CA GLU A 447 -19.01 -8.00 -20.93
C GLU A 447 -18.73 -9.44 -20.47
N ILE A 448 -19.44 -9.90 -19.45
CA ILE A 448 -19.29 -11.28 -18.94
C ILE A 448 -19.80 -12.28 -19.98
N THR A 449 -20.95 -12.01 -20.61
CA THR A 449 -21.59 -12.93 -21.56
C THR A 449 -20.85 -13.00 -22.90
N HIS A 450 -20.48 -11.86 -23.48
CA HIS A 450 -19.86 -11.79 -24.80
C HIS A 450 -18.35 -12.01 -24.73
N ASN A 451 -17.68 -11.33 -23.79
CA ASN A 451 -16.22 -11.25 -23.75
C ASN A 451 -15.59 -12.10 -22.64
N ARG A 452 -16.40 -12.70 -21.76
CA ARG A 452 -15.94 -13.39 -20.53
C ARG A 452 -15.00 -12.50 -19.71
N SER A 453 -15.33 -11.22 -19.65
CA SER A 453 -14.50 -10.13 -19.14
C SER A 453 -15.29 -9.25 -18.15
N ILE A 454 -14.60 -8.39 -17.41
CA ILE A 454 -15.22 -7.36 -16.55
C ILE A 454 -15.12 -5.97 -17.17
N GLY A 455 -14.88 -5.89 -18.48
CA GLY A 455 -14.55 -4.67 -19.21
C GLY A 455 -13.05 -4.41 -19.32
N SER A 456 -12.68 -3.71 -20.40
CA SER A 456 -11.34 -3.17 -20.62
C SER A 456 -11.01 -2.01 -19.68
N SER A 457 -9.73 -1.61 -19.61
CA SER A 457 -9.32 -0.39 -18.88
C SER A 457 -9.97 0.87 -19.44
N ILE A 458 -10.16 0.94 -20.76
CA ILE A 458 -10.77 2.08 -21.45
C ILE A 458 -12.25 2.21 -21.08
N THR A 459 -13.01 1.11 -21.16
CA THR A 459 -14.44 1.09 -20.79
C THR A 459 -14.68 1.40 -19.31
N ARG A 460 -13.65 1.20 -18.48
CA ARG A 460 -13.70 1.45 -17.05
C ARG A 460 -12.97 2.73 -16.61
N SER A 461 -12.55 3.57 -17.55
CA SER A 461 -11.90 4.85 -17.24
C SER A 461 -12.93 5.84 -16.71
N LEU A 462 -12.70 6.39 -15.51
CA LEU A 462 -13.53 7.45 -14.93
C LEU A 462 -13.63 8.64 -15.87
N LEU A 463 -12.50 9.11 -16.39
CA LEU A 463 -12.43 10.25 -17.29
C LEU A 463 -13.33 10.05 -18.52
N LEU A 464 -13.20 8.91 -19.20
CA LEU A 464 -14.00 8.63 -20.40
C LEU A 464 -15.49 8.44 -20.08
N ALA A 465 -15.81 7.81 -18.95
CA ALA A 465 -17.19 7.65 -18.53
C ALA A 465 -17.84 8.99 -18.17
N PHE A 466 -17.10 9.86 -17.46
CA PHE A 466 -17.54 11.19 -17.09
C PHE A 466 -17.78 12.07 -18.33
N LEU A 467 -16.84 12.08 -19.28
CA LEU A 467 -16.96 12.83 -20.53
C LEU A 467 -18.16 12.40 -21.40
N LYS A 468 -18.65 11.17 -21.22
CA LYS A 468 -19.83 10.64 -21.91
C LYS A 468 -21.13 10.84 -21.14
N SER A 469 -21.06 11.33 -19.91
CA SER A 469 -22.20 11.45 -19.00
C SER A 469 -22.80 12.84 -19.02
N ASP A 470 -24.08 12.93 -18.64
CA ASP A 470 -24.82 14.20 -18.52
C ASP A 470 -24.65 14.85 -17.13
N ILE A 471 -23.63 14.45 -16.34
CA ILE A 471 -23.39 14.99 -15.01
C ILE A 471 -22.69 16.35 -15.16
N SER A 472 -23.48 17.43 -15.18
CA SER A 472 -22.97 18.80 -15.32
C SER A 472 -23.30 19.72 -14.14
N ASP A 473 -24.44 19.51 -13.47
CA ASP A 473 -24.91 20.34 -12.35
C ASP A 473 -24.95 19.52 -11.05
N PRO A 474 -24.05 19.80 -10.08
CA PRO A 474 -24.00 19.12 -8.80
C PRO A 474 -25.29 19.23 -7.97
N GLU A 475 -25.98 20.37 -7.98
CA GLU A 475 -27.20 20.56 -7.19
C GLU A 475 -28.35 19.74 -7.78
N MET A 476 -28.53 19.80 -9.11
CA MET A 476 -29.53 18.99 -9.80
C MET A 476 -29.26 17.49 -9.66
N PHE A 477 -27.99 17.10 -9.75
CA PHE A 477 -27.56 15.72 -9.54
C PHE A 477 -27.91 15.22 -8.14
N LEU A 478 -27.58 15.98 -7.08
CA LEU A 478 -27.91 15.61 -5.70
C LEU A 478 -29.42 15.55 -5.46
N ARG A 479 -30.18 16.53 -5.98
CA ARG A 479 -31.65 16.54 -5.89
C ARG A 479 -32.27 15.31 -6.55
N LYS A 480 -31.74 14.89 -7.70
CA LYS A 480 -32.21 13.68 -8.38
C LYS A 480 -31.99 12.44 -7.51
N VAL A 481 -30.80 12.30 -6.91
CA VAL A 481 -30.51 11.16 -6.02
C VAL A 481 -31.38 11.20 -4.76
N ASP A 482 -31.64 12.37 -4.20
CA ASP A 482 -32.51 12.53 -3.01
C ASP A 482 -33.97 12.12 -3.31
N LEU A 483 -34.50 12.52 -4.47
CA LEU A 483 -35.89 12.26 -4.86
C LEU A 483 -36.12 10.83 -5.40
N GLU A 484 -35.19 10.33 -6.22
CA GLU A 484 -35.37 9.08 -6.97
C GLU A 484 -34.50 7.92 -6.44
N GLY A 485 -33.50 8.22 -5.60
CA GLY A 485 -32.49 7.26 -5.19
C GLY A 485 -31.47 6.93 -6.29
N PHE A 486 -30.68 5.87 -6.07
CA PHE A 486 -29.78 5.36 -7.10
C PHE A 486 -30.54 4.48 -8.11
N PRO A 487 -30.29 4.63 -9.42
CA PRO A 487 -30.92 3.77 -10.40
C PRO A 487 -30.49 2.30 -10.23
N PRO A 488 -31.33 1.32 -10.56
CA PRO A 488 -31.03 -0.11 -10.40
C PRO A 488 -29.76 -0.57 -11.12
N VAL A 489 -29.31 0.16 -12.15
CA VAL A 489 -28.09 -0.17 -12.90
C VAL A 489 -26.81 -0.05 -12.03
N GLU A 490 -26.88 0.73 -10.96
CA GLU A 490 -25.76 1.07 -10.08
C GLU A 490 -25.52 0.02 -8.97
N ILE A 491 -26.28 -1.08 -8.91
CA ILE A 491 -26.19 -2.06 -7.81
C ILE A 491 -24.82 -2.77 -7.69
N CYS A 492 -23.95 -2.61 -8.67
CA CYS A 492 -22.62 -3.22 -8.70
C CYS A 492 -21.58 -2.40 -7.94
N VAL A 493 -20.65 -3.11 -7.29
CA VAL A 493 -19.41 -2.55 -6.76
C VAL A 493 -18.29 -3.51 -7.17
N GLY A 494 -17.37 -3.00 -8.00
CA GLY A 494 -16.15 -3.73 -8.33
C GLY A 494 -15.21 -3.76 -7.14
N VAL A 495 -14.33 -4.76 -7.07
CA VAL A 495 -13.28 -4.82 -6.07
C VAL A 495 -11.93 -5.05 -6.73
N HIS A 496 -10.90 -4.41 -6.19
CA HIS A 496 -9.51 -4.61 -6.60
C HIS A 496 -8.63 -4.73 -5.35
N GLU A 497 -7.63 -5.60 -5.36
CA GLU A 497 -6.68 -5.70 -4.25
C GLU A 497 -5.87 -4.41 -4.09
N LYS A 498 -5.58 -4.02 -2.85
CA LYS A 498 -4.67 -2.91 -2.58
C LYS A 498 -3.23 -3.32 -2.88
N GLU A 499 -2.48 -2.40 -3.47
CA GLU A 499 -1.04 -2.53 -3.67
C GLU A 499 -0.27 -2.49 -2.35
N ARG A 500 0.90 -3.13 -2.32
CA ARG A 500 1.85 -3.09 -1.19
C ARG A 500 1.23 -3.45 0.17
N GLU A 501 0.27 -4.38 0.16
CA GLU A 501 -0.41 -4.87 1.37
C GLU A 501 0.53 -5.74 2.21
N GLY A 502 0.58 -5.53 3.53
CA GLY A 502 1.38 -6.37 4.45
C GLY A 502 0.64 -7.60 5.00
N LYS A 503 -0.65 -7.72 4.73
CA LYS A 503 -1.50 -8.83 5.17
C LYS A 503 -1.71 -9.83 4.05
N LEU A 504 -1.73 -11.12 4.37
CA LEU A 504 -2.03 -12.19 3.40
C LEU A 504 -3.45 -12.12 2.85
N LYS A 505 -4.40 -11.70 3.70
CA LYS A 505 -5.77 -11.40 3.27
C LYS A 505 -5.78 -10.00 2.67
N ALA A 506 -5.85 -9.95 1.34
CA ALA A 506 -5.90 -8.70 0.59
C ALA A 506 -6.99 -7.77 1.13
N ARG A 507 -6.62 -6.52 1.43
CA ARG A 507 -7.61 -5.45 1.51
C ARG A 507 -8.04 -5.12 0.10
N LEU A 508 -9.30 -4.73 -0.04
CA LEU A 508 -9.90 -4.44 -1.34
C LEU A 508 -10.24 -2.95 -1.41
N PHE A 509 -9.92 -2.32 -2.53
CA PHE A 509 -10.50 -1.06 -2.97
C PHE A 509 -11.87 -1.35 -3.59
N GLY A 510 -12.89 -0.60 -3.16
CA GLY A 510 -14.20 -0.59 -3.80
C GLY A 510 -14.17 0.33 -5.02
N LEU A 511 -14.51 -0.22 -6.18
CA LEU A 511 -14.69 0.51 -7.42
C LEU A 511 -16.19 0.74 -7.57
N LEU A 512 -16.64 1.96 -7.29
CA LEU A 512 -18.02 2.35 -7.51
C LEU A 512 -18.28 2.60 -9.00
N THR A 513 -19.53 2.48 -9.41
CA THR A 513 -20.06 2.96 -10.69
C THR A 513 -20.06 4.49 -10.73
N LEU A 514 -20.20 5.09 -11.93
CA LEU A 514 -20.02 6.53 -12.12
C LEU A 514 -20.94 7.37 -11.21
N ILE A 515 -22.25 7.10 -11.19
CA ILE A 515 -23.23 7.90 -10.43
C ILE A 515 -22.94 7.77 -8.93
N LYS A 516 -22.77 6.55 -8.42
CA LYS A 516 -22.42 6.33 -7.00
C LYS A 516 -21.10 6.99 -6.60
N ARG A 517 -20.09 6.92 -7.47
CA ARG A 517 -18.80 7.56 -7.22
C ARG A 517 -18.95 9.07 -7.15
N SER A 518 -19.61 9.69 -8.13
CA SER A 518 -19.84 11.13 -8.16
C SER A 518 -20.61 11.61 -6.92
N TYR A 519 -21.60 10.84 -6.47
CA TYR A 519 -22.31 11.11 -5.21
C TYR A 519 -21.37 11.12 -4.00
N VAL A 520 -20.59 10.05 -3.81
CA VAL A 520 -19.66 9.95 -2.66
C VAL A 520 -18.63 11.08 -2.67
N VAL A 521 -18.01 11.36 -3.83
CA VAL A 521 -17.00 12.42 -3.95
C VAL A 521 -17.60 13.78 -3.61
N LEU A 522 -18.77 14.11 -4.17
CA LEU A 522 -19.46 15.37 -3.91
C LEU A 522 -19.88 15.50 -2.44
N THR A 523 -20.47 14.45 -1.85
CA THR A 523 -20.85 14.46 -0.44
C THR A 523 -19.64 14.60 0.48
N GLU A 524 -18.54 13.88 0.22
CA GLU A 524 -17.31 14.01 1.01
C GLU A 524 -16.73 15.43 0.97
N LYS A 525 -16.74 16.06 -0.21
CA LYS A 525 -16.28 17.45 -0.35
C LYS A 525 -17.19 18.44 0.38
N LEU A 526 -18.51 18.32 0.26
CA LEU A 526 -19.45 19.18 0.98
C LEU A 526 -19.29 19.04 2.51
N ILE A 527 -19.05 17.82 3.00
CA ILE A 527 -18.74 17.57 4.42
C ILE A 527 -17.41 18.23 4.80
N ALA A 528 -16.38 18.11 3.96
CA ALA A 528 -15.07 18.67 4.23
C ALA A 528 -15.09 20.21 4.28
N ASP A 529 -15.81 20.85 3.36
CA ASP A 529 -15.88 22.30 3.26
C ASP A 529 -16.79 22.91 4.32
N HIS A 530 -17.92 22.26 4.62
CA HIS A 530 -18.98 22.87 5.44
C HIS A 530 -19.13 22.28 6.84
N LEU A 531 -18.71 21.04 7.10
CA LEU A 531 -18.88 20.43 8.43
C LEU A 531 -17.56 20.35 9.21
N PHE A 532 -16.45 19.94 8.58
CA PHE A 532 -15.18 19.80 9.29
C PHE A 532 -14.66 21.06 10.00
N PRO A 533 -14.88 22.30 9.51
CA PRO A 533 -14.50 23.50 10.24
C PRO A 533 -15.12 23.60 11.64
N TYR A 534 -16.29 23.00 11.83
CA TYR A 534 -16.97 22.94 13.13
C TYR A 534 -16.51 21.78 13.99
N PHE A 535 -15.73 20.82 13.47
CA PHE A 535 -15.25 19.68 14.25
C PHE A 535 -13.73 19.52 14.13
N PRO A 536 -12.92 20.54 14.56
CA PRO A 536 -11.48 20.37 14.69
C PRO A 536 -11.16 19.19 15.61
N ARG A 537 -10.16 18.40 15.19
CA ARG A 537 -9.70 17.18 15.86
C ARG A 537 -9.06 17.46 17.21
#